data_AF-A0A6S7KF95-F1
#
_entry.id   AF-A0A6S7KF95-F1
#
_cell.length_a   1.000
_cell.length_b   1.000
_cell.length_c   1.000
_cell.angle_alpha   90.00
_cell.angle_beta   90.00
_cell.angle_gamma   90.00
#
_symmetry.space_group_name_H-M   'P 1'
#
loop_
_entity.id
_entity.type
_entity.pdbx_description
1 polymer ?
#
loop_
_entity_poly.entity_id
_entity_poly.type
_entity_poly.pdbx_seq_one_letter_code
_entity_poly.pdbx_strand_id
1 'polypeptide(L)'
;MHKYAAIKKDRPHKSQSNVTMETAQSARDEEGIMKDAKNKLRLVLSNGSAPVFPVCSPARKSEKAGRALLTYLKQDLADAITYENCTMVARLYETLSTLEKLSPTRYPQVLNELQQDYVSRKAYLSYLVRAHQGLVATRQYLEKALERVDREREICRRYLMTQCVSMFIVNQKEKLDAFVAKFDKLPMADEKSEEMKSFIQGIKEAFQQSPLWLGSNDRQKEEAFDAVERQAISRVYWTAVYAFGETDKFRDDVFHESVKSLCSSIGEDFGLLEIKEDFQNEAPWFPAQYELYALSAYKVRVFHCKFFSRPRTGLNIYIYIQGVSKKVRQF
;
A
#
# COMPACT_ATOMS: atom_id res chain seq x y z
N MET A 1 -54.76 -40.90 88.93
CA MET A 1 -53.70 -40.46 89.85
C MET A 1 -52.35 -41.07 89.42
N HIS A 2 -51.50 -40.33 88.74
CA HIS A 2 -50.05 -40.61 88.59
C HIS A 2 -49.38 -39.27 88.22
N LYS A 3 -48.97 -38.48 89.23
CA LYS A 3 -47.61 -38.36 89.79
C LYS A 3 -46.53 -37.90 88.77
N TYR A 4 -46.16 -36.63 88.94
CA TYR A 4 -44.96 -35.95 88.45
C TYR A 4 -43.67 -36.69 88.82
N ALA A 5 -42.66 -36.65 87.94
CA ALA A 5 -41.25 -36.78 88.32
C ALA A 5 -40.34 -36.01 87.35
N ALA A 6 -39.32 -35.39 87.93
CA ALA A 6 -38.64 -34.19 87.46
C ALA A 6 -37.42 -34.41 86.55
N ILE A 7 -37.07 -33.30 85.90
CA ILE A 7 -35.92 -33.02 85.05
C ILE A 7 -34.60 -33.09 85.85
N LYS A 8 -33.59 -33.77 85.30
CA LYS A 8 -32.17 -33.41 85.43
C LYS A 8 -31.49 -33.51 84.06
N LYS A 9 -31.00 -32.38 83.55
CA LYS A 9 -30.16 -32.26 82.35
C LYS A 9 -28.70 -32.21 82.78
N ASP A 10 -27.92 -33.24 82.47
CA ASP A 10 -26.47 -33.13 82.37
C ASP A 10 -26.10 -32.72 80.94
N ARG A 11 -25.27 -31.67 80.82
CA ARG A 11 -24.70 -31.20 79.55
C ARG A 11 -23.49 -32.06 79.17
N PRO A 12 -23.34 -32.46 77.91
CA PRO A 12 -22.03 -32.55 77.27
C PRO A 12 -21.76 -31.28 76.45
N HIS A 13 -20.51 -30.82 76.51
CA HIS A 13 -20.00 -29.64 75.84
C HIS A 13 -20.14 -29.74 74.31
N LYS A 14 -20.64 -28.67 73.70
CA LYS A 14 -20.88 -28.49 72.27
C LYS A 14 -19.64 -27.86 71.63
N SER A 15 -18.76 -28.67 71.03
CA SER A 15 -17.55 -28.17 70.33
C SER A 15 -17.47 -28.58 68.85
N GLN A 16 -18.49 -29.25 68.29
CA GLN A 16 -18.46 -29.79 66.92
C GLN A 16 -19.30 -29.03 65.88
N SER A 17 -20.01 -27.94 66.24
CA SER A 17 -20.90 -27.24 65.30
C SER A 17 -20.27 -26.08 64.51
N ASN A 18 -19.09 -25.61 64.90
CA ASN A 18 -18.46 -24.44 64.24
C ASN A 18 -17.60 -24.85 63.02
N VAL A 19 -16.95 -26.02 63.08
CA VAL A 19 -16.04 -26.49 62.02
C VAL A 19 -16.77 -26.84 60.71
N THR A 20 -18.02 -27.33 60.79
CA THR A 20 -18.81 -27.76 59.62
C THR A 20 -19.47 -26.59 58.87
N MET A 21 -19.69 -25.44 59.53
CA MET A 21 -20.26 -24.24 58.90
C MET A 21 -19.17 -23.40 58.20
N GLU A 22 -17.98 -23.31 58.77
CA GLU A 22 -16.83 -22.61 58.14
C GLU A 22 -16.35 -23.32 56.86
N THR A 23 -16.38 -24.65 56.81
CA THR A 23 -16.00 -25.43 55.62
C THR A 23 -17.00 -25.29 54.46
N ALA A 24 -18.29 -25.14 54.74
CA ALA A 24 -19.33 -24.92 53.71
C ALA A 24 -19.32 -23.48 53.16
N GLN A 25 -19.00 -22.49 54.00
CA GLN A 25 -18.84 -21.09 53.59
C GLN A 25 -17.58 -20.93 52.71
N SER A 26 -16.46 -21.51 53.13
CA SER A 26 -15.20 -21.54 52.37
C SER A 26 -15.36 -22.23 51.01
N ALA A 27 -16.15 -23.30 50.90
CA ALA A 27 -16.39 -23.98 49.63
C ALA A 27 -17.22 -23.14 48.63
N ARG A 28 -18.19 -22.35 49.11
CA ARG A 28 -18.98 -21.42 48.26
C ARG A 28 -18.16 -20.25 47.76
N ASP A 29 -17.29 -19.72 48.61
CA ASP A 29 -16.39 -18.62 48.25
C ASP A 29 -15.37 -19.08 47.20
N GLU A 30 -14.87 -20.31 47.30
CA GLU A 30 -13.96 -20.88 46.30
C GLU A 30 -14.64 -21.20 44.94
N GLU A 31 -15.93 -21.57 44.93
CA GLU A 31 -16.69 -21.79 43.69
C GLU A 31 -16.98 -20.46 42.96
N GLY A 32 -17.22 -19.39 43.72
CA GLY A 32 -17.29 -18.02 43.20
C GLY A 32 -15.97 -17.57 42.55
N ILE A 33 -14.84 -17.81 43.22
CA ILE A 33 -13.49 -17.52 42.71
C ILE A 33 -13.20 -18.33 41.44
N MET A 34 -13.64 -19.59 41.38
CA MET A 34 -13.47 -20.45 40.20
C MET A 34 -14.22 -19.90 38.98
N LYS A 35 -15.45 -19.45 39.16
CA LYS A 35 -16.27 -18.85 38.09
C LYS A 35 -15.71 -17.50 37.63
N ASP A 36 -15.20 -16.70 38.56
CA ASP A 36 -14.53 -15.43 38.25
C ASP A 36 -13.23 -15.66 37.46
N ALA A 37 -12.38 -16.58 37.91
CA ALA A 37 -11.16 -16.99 37.22
C ALA A 37 -11.47 -17.52 35.80
N LYS A 38 -12.53 -18.32 35.64
CA LYS A 38 -13.00 -18.81 34.33
C LYS A 38 -13.37 -17.68 33.37
N ASN A 39 -14.17 -16.71 33.82
CA ASN A 39 -14.62 -15.59 33.00
C ASN A 39 -13.46 -14.66 32.61
N LYS A 40 -12.57 -14.39 33.56
CA LYS A 40 -11.36 -13.59 33.37
C LYS A 40 -10.38 -14.25 32.40
N LEU A 41 -10.13 -15.55 32.56
CA LEU A 41 -9.29 -16.32 31.63
C LEU A 41 -9.87 -16.33 30.22
N ARG A 42 -11.19 -16.50 30.09
CA ARG A 42 -11.87 -16.45 28.79
C ARG A 42 -11.69 -15.10 28.09
N LEU A 43 -11.78 -13.99 28.83
CA LEU A 43 -11.63 -12.64 28.28
C LEU A 43 -10.19 -12.36 27.83
N VAL A 44 -9.19 -12.84 28.57
CA VAL A 44 -7.78 -12.72 28.17
C VAL A 44 -7.50 -13.57 26.95
N LEU A 45 -7.91 -14.84 26.95
CA LEU A 45 -7.63 -15.78 25.85
C LEU A 45 -8.39 -15.45 24.56
N SER A 46 -9.51 -14.72 24.62
CA SER A 46 -10.22 -14.25 23.42
C SER A 46 -9.55 -13.04 22.77
N ASN A 47 -8.77 -12.28 23.54
CA ASN A 47 -8.13 -11.04 23.09
C ASN A 47 -6.63 -11.22 22.83
N GLY A 48 -6.01 -12.26 23.40
CA GLY A 48 -4.61 -12.60 23.20
C GLY A 48 -4.36 -13.12 21.79
N SER A 49 -3.29 -12.61 21.16
CA SER A 49 -2.78 -13.11 19.89
C SER A 49 -1.95 -14.37 20.12
N ALA A 50 -2.56 -15.46 20.58
CA ALA A 50 -1.85 -16.71 20.83
C ALA A 50 -1.76 -17.56 19.55
N PRO A 51 -0.56 -17.98 19.10
CA PRO A 51 -0.45 -19.18 18.27
C PRO A 51 -1.00 -20.35 19.08
N VAL A 52 -1.85 -21.16 18.46
CA VAL A 52 -2.47 -22.39 18.97
C VAL A 52 -1.73 -22.95 20.21
N PHE A 53 -2.25 -22.66 21.40
CA PHE A 53 -1.79 -23.28 22.64
C PHE A 53 -1.82 -24.80 22.41
N PRO A 54 -0.75 -25.57 22.67
CA PRO A 54 -0.72 -27.00 22.40
C PRO A 54 -1.56 -27.74 23.46
N VAL A 55 -2.88 -27.51 23.46
CA VAL A 55 -3.87 -28.20 24.29
C VAL A 55 -4.15 -29.61 23.74
N CYS A 56 -3.65 -29.96 22.54
CA CYS A 56 -3.90 -31.24 21.89
C CYS A 56 -2.86 -32.35 22.16
N SER A 57 -2.16 -32.35 23.31
CA SER A 57 -1.40 -33.53 23.72
C SER A 57 -2.01 -34.14 24.98
N PRO A 58 -2.73 -35.28 24.89
CA PRO A 58 -3.39 -35.93 26.03
C PRO A 58 -2.40 -36.53 27.06
N ALA A 59 -1.09 -36.30 26.92
CA ALA A 59 -0.05 -37.09 27.58
C ALA A 59 0.69 -36.40 28.76
N ARG A 60 0.27 -35.22 29.25
CA ARG A 60 0.96 -34.59 30.40
C ARG A 60 -0.03 -34.12 31.48
N LYS A 61 -0.19 -35.00 32.46
CA LYS A 61 -0.88 -34.87 33.76
C LYS A 61 -1.06 -33.41 34.25
N SER A 62 -2.32 -33.00 34.37
CA SER A 62 -2.98 -32.00 35.24
C SER A 62 -2.15 -30.85 35.84
N GLU A 63 -1.12 -31.12 36.66
CA GLU A 63 -0.29 -30.07 37.31
C GLU A 63 0.70 -29.37 36.37
N LYS A 64 1.12 -30.01 35.28
CA LYS A 64 2.03 -29.39 34.30
C LYS A 64 1.30 -28.39 33.40
N ALA A 65 0.00 -28.61 33.15
CA ALA A 65 -0.83 -27.74 32.32
C ALA A 65 -1.14 -26.40 33.02
N GLY A 66 -1.48 -26.43 34.31
CA GLY A 66 -1.69 -25.21 35.10
C GLY A 66 -0.43 -24.35 35.23
N ARG A 67 0.74 -24.98 35.41
CA ARG A 67 2.03 -24.26 35.41
C ARG A 67 2.39 -23.69 34.05
N ALA A 68 2.17 -24.42 32.97
CA ALA A 68 2.40 -23.92 31.60
C ALA A 68 1.49 -22.73 31.26
N LEU A 69 0.23 -22.74 31.72
CA LEU A 69 -0.70 -21.61 31.58
C LEU A 69 -0.20 -20.36 32.32
N LEU A 70 0.29 -20.52 33.54
CA LEU A 70 0.86 -19.40 34.31
C LEU A 70 2.13 -18.84 33.65
N THR A 71 3.00 -19.68 33.10
CA THR A 71 4.17 -19.24 32.34
C THR A 71 3.75 -18.47 31.08
N TYR A 72 2.75 -18.98 30.36
CA TYR A 72 2.20 -18.33 29.18
C TYR A 72 1.60 -16.96 29.49
N LEU A 73 0.75 -16.86 30.52
CA LEU A 73 0.14 -15.58 30.93
C LEU A 73 1.20 -14.55 31.39
N LYS A 74 2.29 -15.01 32.01
CA LYS A 74 3.42 -14.14 32.39
C LYS A 74 4.22 -13.67 31.17
N GLN A 75 4.37 -14.53 30.15
CA GLN A 75 5.00 -14.15 28.89
C GLN A 75 4.15 -13.15 28.11
N ASP A 76 2.84 -13.41 27.97
CA ASP A 76 1.88 -12.48 27.35
C ASP A 76 1.83 -11.13 28.10
N LEU A 77 2.02 -11.13 29.42
CA LEU A 77 2.12 -9.91 30.22
C LEU A 77 3.39 -9.13 29.91
N ALA A 78 4.54 -9.81 29.76
CA ALA A 78 5.78 -9.17 29.36
C ALA A 78 5.68 -8.56 27.95
N ASP A 79 5.06 -9.28 27.01
CA ASP A 79 4.82 -8.80 25.65
C ASP A 79 3.84 -7.61 25.66
N ALA A 80 2.74 -7.67 26.43
CA ALA A 80 1.79 -6.57 26.54
C ALA A 80 2.38 -5.30 27.18
N ILE A 81 3.35 -5.44 28.10
CA ILE A 81 4.12 -4.31 28.64
C ILE A 81 5.01 -3.71 27.56
N THR A 82 5.63 -4.54 26.71
CA THR A 82 6.49 -4.08 25.61
C THR A 82 5.70 -3.36 24.52
N TYR A 83 4.44 -3.75 24.30
CA TYR A 83 3.51 -3.09 23.37
C TYR A 83 2.66 -1.96 24.02
N GLU A 84 2.94 -1.56 25.26
CA GLU A 84 2.25 -0.48 26.00
C GLU A 84 0.71 -0.62 26.08
N ASN A 85 0.18 -1.85 26.02
CA ASN A 85 -1.27 -2.04 26.08
C ASN A 85 -1.77 -2.08 27.54
N CYS A 86 -1.97 -0.90 28.13
CA CYS A 86 -2.41 -0.73 29.52
C CYS A 86 -3.69 -1.53 29.86
N THR A 87 -4.60 -1.70 28.90
CA THR A 87 -5.85 -2.43 29.12
C THR A 87 -5.64 -3.96 29.19
N MET A 88 -4.72 -4.49 28.39
CA MET A 88 -4.37 -5.90 28.40
C MET A 88 -3.53 -6.23 29.64
N VAL A 89 -2.62 -5.33 30.02
CA VAL A 89 -1.79 -5.45 31.22
C VAL A 89 -2.66 -5.53 32.49
N ALA A 90 -3.61 -4.61 32.67
CA ALA A 90 -4.52 -4.63 33.82
C ALA A 90 -5.33 -5.93 33.91
N ARG A 91 -5.87 -6.40 32.76
CA ARG A 91 -6.61 -7.65 32.69
C ARG A 91 -5.73 -8.85 33.04
N LEU A 92 -4.52 -8.92 32.47
CA LEU A 92 -3.57 -10.00 32.74
C LEU A 92 -3.16 -10.03 34.22
N TYR A 93 -2.89 -8.89 34.85
CA TYR A 93 -2.61 -8.81 36.29
C TYR A 93 -3.78 -9.29 37.15
N GLU A 94 -5.00 -8.85 36.85
CA GLU A 94 -6.19 -9.32 37.57
C GLU A 94 -6.40 -10.82 37.40
N THR A 95 -6.19 -11.35 36.20
CA THR A 95 -6.33 -12.80 35.93
C THR A 95 -5.28 -13.62 36.66
N LEU A 96 -4.02 -13.19 36.66
CA LEU A 96 -2.95 -13.82 37.42
C LEU A 96 -3.23 -13.76 38.92
N SER A 97 -3.69 -12.62 39.44
CA SER A 97 -4.03 -12.47 40.85
C SER A 97 -5.20 -13.37 41.25
N THR A 98 -6.24 -13.52 40.41
CA THR A 98 -7.35 -14.45 40.69
C THR A 98 -6.95 -15.92 40.58
N LEU A 99 -6.00 -16.24 39.71
CA LEU A 99 -5.46 -17.59 39.60
C LEU A 99 -4.60 -17.93 40.81
N GLU A 100 -3.73 -17.02 41.26
CA GLU A 100 -2.89 -17.21 42.46
C GLU A 100 -3.69 -17.44 43.75
N LYS A 101 -4.92 -16.90 43.83
CA LYS A 101 -5.86 -17.14 44.93
C LYS A 101 -6.54 -18.52 44.88
N LEU A 102 -6.44 -19.24 43.76
CA LEU A 102 -7.07 -20.54 43.54
C LEU A 102 -6.08 -21.68 43.83
N SER A 103 -6.57 -22.73 44.52
CA SER A 103 -5.77 -23.92 44.82
C SER A 103 -5.25 -24.60 43.53
N PRO A 104 -3.98 -25.06 43.50
CA PRO A 104 -3.37 -25.63 42.31
C PRO A 104 -4.05 -26.88 41.75
N THR A 105 -4.84 -27.56 42.58
CA THR A 105 -5.64 -28.72 42.20
C THR A 105 -6.85 -28.38 41.31
N ARG A 106 -7.31 -27.12 41.30
CA ARG A 106 -8.53 -26.69 40.57
C ARG A 106 -8.29 -26.00 39.23
N TYR A 107 -7.06 -25.56 38.92
CA TYR A 107 -6.69 -25.12 37.57
C TYR A 107 -7.10 -26.07 36.43
N PRO A 108 -6.87 -27.41 36.52
CA PRO A 108 -7.29 -28.34 35.47
C PRO A 108 -8.82 -28.41 35.32
N GLN A 109 -9.59 -28.19 36.39
CA GLN A 109 -11.06 -28.19 36.35
C GLN A 109 -11.59 -26.97 35.60
N VAL A 110 -11.04 -25.79 35.88
CA VAL A 110 -11.37 -24.54 35.15
C VAL A 110 -11.05 -24.68 33.66
N LEU A 111 -9.89 -25.26 33.33
CA LEU A 111 -9.49 -25.49 31.94
C LEU A 111 -10.39 -26.49 31.21
N ASN A 112 -10.78 -27.59 31.86
CA ASN A 112 -11.69 -28.57 31.28
C ASN A 112 -13.08 -27.98 31.02
N GLU A 113 -13.61 -27.15 31.93
CA GLU A 113 -14.88 -26.46 31.70
C GLU A 113 -14.82 -25.45 30.55
N LEU A 114 -13.72 -24.70 30.43
CA LEU A 114 -13.50 -23.80 29.29
C LEU A 114 -13.40 -24.57 27.97
N GLN A 115 -12.75 -25.73 27.99
CA GLN A 115 -12.65 -26.60 26.82
C GLN A 115 -14.04 -27.15 26.42
N GLN A 116 -14.88 -27.55 27.37
CA GLN A 116 -16.25 -27.98 27.09
C GLN A 116 -17.12 -26.82 26.55
N ASP A 117 -16.98 -25.62 27.12
CA ASP A 117 -17.64 -24.40 26.62
C ASP A 117 -17.20 -24.06 25.19
N TYR A 118 -15.93 -24.31 24.86
CA TYR A 118 -15.42 -24.14 23.49
C TYR A 118 -15.98 -25.19 22.54
N VAL A 119 -15.95 -26.47 22.91
CA VAL A 119 -16.46 -27.58 22.08
C VAL A 119 -17.95 -27.43 21.80
N SER A 120 -18.75 -27.03 22.81
CA SER A 120 -20.19 -26.80 22.64
C SER A 120 -20.51 -25.66 21.66
N ARG A 121 -19.69 -24.60 21.63
CA ARG A 121 -19.87 -23.44 20.74
C ARG A 121 -19.12 -23.55 19.41
N LYS A 122 -18.32 -24.60 19.21
CA LYS A 122 -17.46 -24.77 18.04
C LYS A 122 -18.23 -24.71 16.71
N ALA A 123 -19.41 -25.30 16.65
CA ALA A 123 -20.25 -25.31 15.44
C ALA A 123 -20.77 -23.90 15.08
N TYR A 124 -21.13 -23.09 16.08
CA TYR A 124 -21.52 -21.70 15.87
C TYR A 124 -20.32 -20.84 15.47
N LEU A 125 -19.17 -21.05 16.11
CA LEU A 125 -17.95 -20.32 15.77
C LEU A 125 -17.49 -20.63 14.34
N SER A 126 -17.56 -21.89 13.90
CA SER A 126 -17.22 -22.25 12.52
C SER A 126 -18.19 -21.65 11.49
N TYR A 127 -19.48 -21.58 11.82
CA TYR A 127 -20.46 -20.84 11.02
C TYR A 127 -20.11 -19.36 10.91
N LEU A 128 -19.80 -18.71 12.03
CA LEU A 128 -19.48 -17.27 12.06
C LEU A 128 -18.17 -16.97 11.31
N VAL A 129 -17.15 -17.81 11.45
CA VAL A 129 -15.90 -17.69 10.68
C VAL A 129 -16.17 -17.87 9.19
N ARG A 130 -16.98 -18.86 8.79
CA ARG A 130 -17.35 -19.07 7.38
C ARG A 130 -18.17 -17.91 6.83
N ALA A 131 -19.10 -17.37 7.61
CA ALA A 131 -19.88 -16.19 7.23
C ALA A 131 -18.99 -14.96 7.05
N HIS A 132 -18.07 -14.72 7.98
CA HIS A 132 -17.08 -13.65 7.88
C HIS A 132 -16.18 -13.82 6.66
N GLN A 133 -15.65 -15.03 6.42
CA GLN A 133 -14.85 -15.33 5.22
C GLN A 133 -15.66 -15.12 3.93
N GLY A 134 -16.93 -15.52 3.91
CA GLY A 134 -17.84 -15.26 2.80
C GLY A 134 -18.04 -13.77 2.55
N LEU A 135 -18.28 -12.99 3.60
CA LEU A 135 -18.41 -11.53 3.50
C LEU A 135 -17.12 -10.88 2.97
N VAL A 136 -15.96 -11.28 3.50
CA VAL A 136 -14.65 -10.78 3.01
C VAL A 136 -14.45 -11.13 1.53
N ALA A 137 -14.78 -12.35 1.12
CA ALA A 137 -14.68 -12.77 -0.28
C ALA A 137 -15.64 -11.98 -1.19
N THR A 138 -16.88 -11.74 -0.76
CA THR A 138 -17.84 -10.91 -1.52
C THR A 138 -17.38 -9.46 -1.63
N ARG A 139 -16.79 -8.88 -0.58
CA ARG A 139 -16.21 -7.54 -0.63
C ARG A 139 -15.09 -7.46 -1.65
N GLN A 140 -14.14 -8.41 -1.62
CA GLN A 140 -13.05 -8.46 -2.59
C GLN A 140 -13.55 -8.66 -4.03
N TYR A 141 -14.60 -9.44 -4.21
CA TYR A 141 -15.23 -9.61 -5.52
C TYR A 141 -15.82 -8.28 -6.03
N LEU A 142 -16.55 -7.55 -5.19
CA LEU A 142 -17.11 -6.25 -5.54
C LEU A 142 -16.03 -5.22 -5.83
N GLU A 143 -14.95 -5.18 -5.04
CA GLU A 143 -13.79 -4.32 -5.30
C GLU A 143 -13.17 -4.59 -6.68
N LYS A 144 -12.94 -5.86 -7.03
CA LYS A 144 -12.44 -6.23 -8.36
C LYS A 144 -13.42 -5.89 -9.48
N ALA A 145 -14.72 -6.03 -9.24
CA ALA A 145 -15.74 -5.66 -10.21
C ALA A 145 -15.75 -4.14 -10.47
N LEU A 146 -15.61 -3.32 -9.42
CA LEU A 146 -15.48 -1.87 -9.54
C LEU A 146 -14.21 -1.49 -10.32
N GLU A 147 -13.06 -2.07 -9.97
CA GLU A 147 -11.82 -1.84 -10.73
C GLU A 147 -11.97 -2.20 -12.21
N ARG A 148 -12.68 -3.30 -12.52
CA ARG A 148 -12.93 -3.71 -13.90
C ARG A 148 -13.81 -2.68 -14.63
N VAL A 149 -14.89 -2.22 -14.01
CA VAL A 149 -15.77 -1.19 -14.59
C VAL A 149 -15.02 0.12 -14.82
N ASP A 150 -14.18 0.54 -13.88
CA ASP A 150 -13.34 1.73 -14.05
C ASP A 150 -12.33 1.57 -15.20
N ARG A 151 -11.70 0.40 -15.33
CA ARG A 151 -10.81 0.09 -16.46
C ARG A 151 -11.57 0.09 -17.79
N GLU A 152 -12.74 -0.54 -17.86
CA GLU A 152 -13.57 -0.55 -19.07
C GLU A 152 -14.03 0.87 -19.43
N ARG A 153 -14.42 1.70 -18.45
CA ARG A 153 -14.73 3.12 -18.65
C ARG A 153 -13.54 3.87 -19.26
N GLU A 154 -12.33 3.68 -18.74
CA GLU A 154 -11.13 4.33 -19.29
C GLU A 154 -10.78 3.85 -20.69
N ILE A 155 -10.95 2.55 -20.98
CA ILE A 155 -10.71 1.99 -22.33
C ILE A 155 -11.71 2.59 -23.32
N CYS A 156 -13.01 2.58 -23.00
CA CYS A 156 -14.05 3.18 -23.84
C CYS A 156 -13.81 4.68 -24.04
N ARG A 157 -13.43 5.39 -22.98
CA ARG A 157 -13.07 6.81 -23.06
C ARG A 157 -11.92 7.02 -24.03
N ARG A 158 -10.79 6.32 -23.86
CA ARG A 158 -9.64 6.44 -24.76
C ARG A 158 -9.99 6.09 -26.20
N TYR A 159 -10.74 5.02 -26.41
CA TYR A 159 -11.19 4.61 -27.74
C TYR A 159 -12.04 5.69 -28.40
N LEU A 160 -13.05 6.21 -27.70
CA LEU A 160 -13.90 7.30 -28.21
C LEU A 160 -13.06 8.55 -28.54
N MET A 161 -12.13 8.92 -27.65
CA MET A 161 -11.21 10.03 -27.88
C MET A 161 -10.38 9.81 -29.15
N THR A 162 -9.80 8.62 -29.33
CA THR A 162 -9.04 8.28 -30.55
C THR A 162 -9.90 8.36 -31.81
N GLN A 163 -11.16 7.90 -31.77
CA GLN A 163 -12.07 8.00 -32.90
C GLN A 163 -12.46 9.45 -33.22
N CYS A 164 -12.79 10.25 -32.21
CA CYS A 164 -13.10 11.68 -32.38
C CYS A 164 -11.91 12.46 -32.96
N VAL A 165 -10.70 12.20 -32.45
CA VAL A 165 -9.46 12.78 -32.98
C VAL A 165 -9.23 12.34 -34.42
N SER A 166 -9.40 11.05 -34.73
CA SER A 166 -9.24 10.53 -36.09
C SER A 166 -10.22 11.18 -37.06
N MET A 167 -11.50 11.30 -36.69
CA MET A 167 -12.50 11.99 -37.51
C MET A 167 -12.14 13.47 -37.72
N PHE A 168 -11.68 14.16 -36.68
CA PHE A 168 -11.26 15.56 -36.79
C PHE A 168 -10.09 15.73 -37.76
N ILE A 169 -9.07 14.87 -37.69
CA ILE A 169 -7.91 14.91 -38.59
C ILE A 169 -8.32 14.59 -40.03
N VAL A 170 -9.22 13.63 -40.24
CA VAL A 170 -9.75 13.33 -41.58
C VAL A 170 -10.44 14.57 -42.17
N ASN A 171 -11.23 15.30 -41.38
CA ASN A 171 -11.89 16.53 -41.83
C ASN A 171 -10.90 17.68 -42.14
N GLN A 172 -9.71 17.68 -41.52
CA GLN A 172 -8.67 18.70 -41.77
C GLN A 172 -7.59 18.21 -42.74
N LYS A 173 -7.78 17.08 -43.42
CA LYS A 173 -6.75 16.44 -44.26
C LYS A 173 -6.19 17.37 -45.33
N GLU A 174 -7.04 18.11 -46.04
CA GLU A 174 -6.60 19.03 -47.10
C GLU A 174 -5.67 20.14 -46.57
N LYS A 175 -5.98 20.69 -45.39
CA LYS A 175 -5.13 21.69 -44.74
C LYS A 175 -3.81 21.09 -44.27
N LEU A 176 -3.83 19.84 -43.80
CA LEU A 176 -2.64 19.12 -43.37
C LEU A 176 -1.72 18.82 -44.57
N ASP A 177 -2.27 18.36 -45.69
CA ASP A 177 -1.50 18.07 -46.90
C ASP A 177 -0.90 19.35 -47.50
N ALA A 178 -1.66 20.46 -47.51
CA ALA A 178 -1.16 21.78 -47.90
C ALA A 178 -0.03 22.29 -46.98
N PHE A 179 -0.16 22.08 -45.67
CA PHE A 179 0.87 22.40 -44.70
C PHE A 179 2.15 21.60 -44.92
N VAL A 180 2.05 20.27 -45.11
CA VAL A 180 3.21 19.41 -45.39
C VAL A 180 3.95 19.89 -46.65
N ALA A 181 3.21 20.16 -47.73
CA ALA A 181 3.79 20.65 -48.98
C ALA A 181 4.46 22.03 -48.86
N LYS A 182 3.95 22.90 -47.97
CA LYS A 182 4.56 24.20 -47.67
C LYS A 182 5.79 24.04 -46.77
N PHE A 183 5.72 23.14 -45.79
CA PHE A 183 6.80 22.88 -44.84
C PHE A 183 8.04 22.30 -45.52
N ASP A 184 7.87 21.39 -46.48
CA ASP A 184 8.99 20.78 -47.21
C ASP A 184 9.73 21.78 -48.12
N LYS A 185 9.07 22.87 -48.54
CA LYS A 185 9.68 23.92 -49.38
C LYS A 185 10.53 24.92 -48.59
N LEU A 186 10.32 25.02 -47.28
CA LEU A 186 11.05 25.97 -46.43
C LEU A 186 12.45 25.43 -46.14
N PRO A 187 13.53 26.19 -46.42
CA PRO A 187 14.89 25.72 -46.16
C PRO A 187 15.35 26.04 -44.73
N MET A 188 14.88 27.14 -44.13
CA MET A 188 15.41 27.64 -42.86
C MET A 188 14.69 27.04 -41.66
N ALA A 189 15.46 26.64 -40.64
CA ALA A 189 14.91 26.03 -39.42
C ALA A 189 13.98 26.98 -38.65
N ASP A 190 14.28 28.28 -38.63
CA ASP A 190 13.46 29.29 -37.96
C ASP A 190 12.11 29.48 -38.67
N GLU A 191 12.11 29.53 -40.00
CA GLU A 191 10.89 29.61 -40.81
C GLU A 191 10.01 28.37 -40.62
N LYS A 192 10.61 27.17 -40.59
CA LYS A 192 9.91 25.91 -40.27
C LYS A 192 9.27 25.96 -38.88
N SER A 193 9.97 26.52 -37.90
CA SER A 193 9.47 26.64 -36.52
C SER A 193 8.27 27.57 -36.44
N GLU A 194 8.32 28.71 -37.14
CA GLU A 194 7.24 29.68 -37.15
C GLU A 194 6.00 29.17 -37.89
N GLU A 195 6.20 28.52 -39.05
CA GLU A 195 5.12 27.89 -39.81
C GLU A 195 4.43 26.78 -38.99
N MET A 196 5.21 25.96 -38.26
CA MET A 196 4.67 24.93 -37.37
C MET A 196 3.81 25.53 -36.26
N LYS A 197 4.27 26.60 -35.59
CA LYS A 197 3.50 27.28 -34.53
C LYS A 197 2.19 27.86 -35.08
N SER A 198 2.27 28.55 -36.21
CA SER A 198 1.10 29.14 -36.89
C SER A 198 0.06 28.07 -37.24
N PHE A 199 0.52 26.95 -37.81
CA PHE A 199 -0.35 25.82 -38.15
C PHE A 199 -1.03 25.18 -36.92
N ILE A 200 -0.26 24.91 -35.85
CA ILE A 200 -0.79 24.35 -34.61
C ILE A 200 -1.83 25.30 -33.98
N GLN A 201 -1.57 26.60 -33.97
CA GLN A 201 -2.51 27.60 -33.46
C GLN A 201 -3.80 27.62 -34.30
N GLY A 202 -3.71 27.59 -35.63
CA GLY A 202 -4.88 27.52 -36.50
C GLY A 202 -5.69 26.23 -36.32
N ILE A 203 -5.03 25.09 -36.12
CA ILE A 203 -5.72 23.83 -35.78
C ILE A 203 -6.39 23.93 -34.41
N LYS A 204 -5.76 24.56 -33.43
CA LYS A 204 -6.32 24.73 -32.08
C LYS A 204 -7.62 25.54 -32.11
N GLU A 205 -7.65 26.61 -32.89
CA GLU A 205 -8.85 27.42 -33.08
C GLU A 205 -9.96 26.62 -33.77
N ALA A 206 -9.63 25.87 -34.83
CA ALA A 206 -10.58 24.98 -35.50
C ALA A 206 -11.08 23.84 -34.59
N PHE A 207 -10.23 23.36 -33.69
CA PHE A 207 -10.56 22.33 -32.71
C PHE A 207 -11.56 22.86 -31.66
N GLN A 208 -11.34 24.08 -31.17
CA GLN A 208 -12.23 24.73 -30.19
C GLN A 208 -13.63 25.03 -30.78
N GLN A 209 -13.71 25.32 -32.07
CA GLN A 209 -14.98 25.58 -32.76
C GLN A 209 -15.74 24.30 -33.17
N SER A 210 -15.11 23.13 -33.07
CA SER A 210 -15.70 21.88 -33.54
C SER A 210 -16.84 21.40 -32.63
N PRO A 211 -18.01 21.03 -33.19
CA PRO A 211 -19.16 20.56 -32.41
C PRO A 211 -18.89 19.23 -31.69
N LEU A 212 -17.86 18.49 -32.11
CA LEU A 212 -17.47 17.22 -31.51
C LEU A 212 -17.04 17.36 -30.03
N TRP A 213 -16.65 18.56 -29.59
CA TRP A 213 -16.05 18.79 -28.27
C TRP A 213 -16.88 19.68 -27.33
N LEU A 214 -18.12 20.03 -27.73
CA LEU A 214 -18.95 21.00 -27.01
C LEU A 214 -19.29 20.55 -25.57
N GLY A 215 -19.36 19.25 -25.32
CA GLY A 215 -19.66 18.65 -24.01
C GLY A 215 -18.46 18.10 -23.24
N SER A 216 -17.23 18.30 -23.72
CA SER A 216 -16.03 17.71 -23.11
C SER A 216 -15.44 18.60 -22.01
N ASN A 217 -14.85 17.97 -20.99
CA ASN A 217 -14.11 18.68 -19.94
C ASN A 217 -12.80 19.28 -20.51
N ASP A 218 -12.29 20.34 -19.91
CA ASP A 218 -11.06 21.03 -20.36
C ASP A 218 -9.85 20.09 -20.39
N ARG A 219 -9.72 19.20 -19.38
CA ARG A 219 -8.68 18.16 -19.39
C ARG A 219 -8.81 17.18 -20.56
N GLN A 220 -10.04 16.84 -20.95
CA GLN A 220 -10.28 15.96 -22.09
C GLN A 220 -9.98 16.69 -23.40
N LYS A 221 -10.33 17.97 -23.50
CA LYS A 221 -10.00 18.82 -24.66
C LYS A 221 -8.49 18.97 -24.81
N GLU A 222 -7.76 19.16 -23.72
CA GLU A 222 -6.29 19.20 -23.72
C GLU A 222 -5.69 17.86 -24.17
N GLU A 223 -6.16 16.73 -23.62
CA GLU A 223 -5.68 15.39 -24.00
C GLU A 223 -5.97 15.06 -25.48
N ALA A 224 -7.15 15.43 -25.98
CA ALA A 224 -7.49 15.29 -27.40
C ALA A 224 -6.61 16.18 -28.28
N PHE A 225 -6.42 17.44 -27.90
CA PHE A 225 -5.59 18.36 -28.66
C PHE A 225 -4.13 17.90 -28.69
N ASP A 226 -3.58 17.42 -27.58
CA ASP A 226 -2.27 16.77 -27.52
C ASP A 226 -2.18 15.62 -28.54
N ALA A 227 -3.23 14.81 -28.70
CA ALA A 227 -3.25 13.71 -29.67
C ALA A 227 -3.33 14.21 -31.13
N VAL A 228 -4.13 15.25 -31.39
CA VAL A 228 -4.22 15.93 -32.70
C VAL A 228 -2.86 16.51 -33.08
N GLU A 229 -2.22 17.26 -32.17
CA GLU A 229 -0.91 17.87 -32.35
C GLU A 229 0.15 16.80 -32.65
N ARG A 230 0.15 15.70 -31.88
CA ARG A 230 1.06 14.57 -32.14
C ARG A 230 0.87 13.97 -33.53
N GLN A 231 -0.37 13.79 -33.97
CA GLN A 231 -0.66 13.21 -35.27
C GLN A 231 -0.23 14.14 -36.42
N ALA A 232 -0.42 15.45 -36.25
CA ALA A 232 0.05 16.47 -37.20
C ALA A 232 1.58 16.53 -37.26
N ILE A 233 2.26 16.68 -36.12
CA ILE A 233 3.72 16.75 -36.04
C ILE A 233 4.37 15.48 -36.58
N SER A 234 3.78 14.30 -36.33
CA SER A 234 4.32 13.02 -36.79
C SER A 234 4.46 12.94 -38.33
N ARG A 235 3.68 13.71 -39.09
CA ARG A 235 3.78 13.74 -40.56
C ARG A 235 5.03 14.46 -41.05
N VAL A 236 5.51 15.43 -40.26
CA VAL A 236 6.60 16.35 -40.63
C VAL A 236 7.86 16.11 -39.79
N TYR A 237 7.80 15.13 -38.87
CA TYR A 237 8.84 14.86 -37.88
C TYR A 237 10.25 14.78 -38.47
N TRP A 238 10.47 13.99 -39.52
CA TRP A 238 11.78 13.81 -40.11
C TRP A 238 12.34 15.12 -40.70
N THR A 239 11.51 15.85 -41.47
CA THR A 239 11.88 17.14 -42.07
C THR A 239 12.10 18.24 -41.03
N ALA A 240 11.45 18.14 -39.86
CA ALA A 240 11.54 19.10 -38.77
C ALA A 240 12.73 18.85 -37.84
N VAL A 241 13.12 17.59 -37.62
CA VAL A 241 14.27 17.21 -36.77
C VAL A 241 15.58 17.36 -37.55
N TYR A 242 15.62 16.83 -38.77
CA TYR A 242 16.80 16.90 -39.64
C TYR A 242 16.57 17.96 -40.72
N ALA A 243 16.52 19.23 -40.30
CA ALA A 243 16.22 20.35 -41.18
C ALA A 243 17.23 20.47 -42.33
N PHE A 244 18.51 20.11 -42.08
CA PHE A 244 19.61 20.09 -43.05
C PHE A 244 20.00 18.67 -43.48
N GLY A 245 19.14 17.67 -43.24
CA GLY A 245 19.31 16.31 -43.72
C GLY A 245 20.57 15.62 -43.19
N GLU A 246 21.53 15.37 -44.08
CA GLU A 246 22.77 14.65 -43.77
C GLU A 246 23.72 15.43 -42.87
N THR A 247 23.68 16.77 -42.91
CA THR A 247 24.54 17.60 -42.05
C THR A 247 24.22 17.38 -40.58
N ASP A 248 22.93 17.30 -40.26
CA ASP A 248 22.47 17.09 -38.88
C ASP A 248 22.76 15.66 -38.42
N LYS A 249 22.64 14.66 -39.31
CA LYS A 249 23.06 13.28 -39.01
C LYS A 249 24.55 13.17 -38.72
N PHE A 250 25.38 13.82 -39.54
CA PHE A 250 26.82 13.83 -39.33
C PHE A 250 27.20 14.50 -38.01
N ARG A 251 26.49 15.58 -37.62
CA ARG A 251 26.67 16.20 -36.30
C ARG A 251 26.31 15.25 -35.17
N ASP A 252 25.20 14.53 -35.30
CA ASP A 252 24.77 13.52 -34.30
C ASP A 252 25.81 12.38 -34.19
N ASP A 253 26.35 11.91 -35.32
CA ASP A 253 27.36 10.84 -35.36
C ASP A 253 28.68 11.30 -34.70
N VAL A 254 29.19 12.48 -35.06
CA VAL A 254 30.40 13.06 -34.45
C VAL A 254 30.20 13.27 -32.95
N PHE A 255 29.02 13.74 -32.54
CA PHE A 255 28.70 13.91 -31.13
C PHE A 255 28.66 12.55 -30.40
N HIS A 256 28.02 11.55 -30.99
CA HIS A 256 27.93 10.20 -30.42
C HIS A 256 29.31 9.56 -30.25
N GLU A 257 30.18 9.66 -31.25
CA GLU A 257 31.56 9.18 -31.18
C GLU A 257 32.39 9.92 -30.13
N SER A 258 32.24 11.24 -30.06
CA SER A 258 32.92 12.08 -29.07
C SER A 258 32.52 11.69 -27.65
N VAL A 259 31.21 11.53 -27.38
CA VAL A 259 30.70 11.10 -26.08
C VAL A 259 31.17 9.69 -25.74
N LYS A 260 31.17 8.76 -26.71
CA LYS A 260 31.64 7.39 -26.50
C LYS A 260 33.14 7.33 -26.16
N SER A 261 33.95 8.15 -26.83
CA SER A 261 35.38 8.31 -26.50
C SER A 261 35.55 8.87 -25.10
N LEU A 262 34.81 9.92 -24.75
CA LEU A 262 34.84 10.55 -23.42
C LEU A 262 34.43 9.56 -22.32
N CYS A 263 33.36 8.78 -22.50
CA CYS A 263 32.93 7.77 -21.53
C CYS A 263 34.02 6.71 -21.26
N SER A 264 34.84 6.38 -22.27
CA SER A 264 35.94 5.42 -22.11
C SER A 264 37.12 6.02 -21.34
N SER A 265 37.33 7.34 -21.43
CA SER A 265 38.42 8.05 -20.75
C SER A 265 38.06 8.57 -19.35
N ILE A 266 36.78 8.86 -19.08
CA ILE A 266 36.29 9.47 -17.83
C ILE A 266 36.11 8.43 -16.70
N GLY A 267 36.19 7.14 -16.99
CA GLY A 267 35.83 6.04 -16.08
C GLY A 267 36.48 6.03 -14.68
N GLU A 268 37.54 6.82 -14.46
CA GLU A 268 38.27 6.87 -13.18
C GLU A 268 38.53 8.30 -12.65
N ASP A 269 38.39 9.36 -13.48
CA ASP A 269 38.78 10.74 -13.13
C ASP A 269 37.56 11.67 -12.91
N PHE A 270 36.87 11.51 -11.77
CA PHE A 270 35.78 12.41 -11.37
C PHE A 270 36.23 13.85 -11.04
N GLY A 271 37.55 14.09 -10.93
CA GLY A 271 38.12 15.41 -10.65
C GLY A 271 37.89 16.43 -11.77
N LEU A 272 37.80 15.99 -13.03
CA LEU A 272 37.55 16.87 -14.19
C LEU A 272 36.09 17.36 -14.28
N LEU A 273 35.15 16.63 -13.66
CA LEU A 273 33.72 16.93 -13.72
C LEU A 273 33.24 17.78 -12.53
N GLU A 274 34.13 18.11 -11.59
CA GLU A 274 33.81 18.88 -10.37
C GLU A 274 32.58 18.34 -9.59
N ILE A 275 32.32 17.02 -9.66
CA ILE A 275 31.20 16.39 -8.97
C ILE A 275 31.58 16.22 -7.50
N LYS A 276 30.77 16.74 -6.57
CA LYS A 276 31.04 16.58 -5.13
C LYS A 276 31.07 15.12 -4.73
N GLU A 277 32.00 14.77 -3.82
CA GLU A 277 32.24 13.40 -3.34
C GLU A 277 30.97 12.72 -2.81
N ASP A 278 30.09 13.47 -2.14
CA ASP A 278 28.80 12.97 -1.63
C ASP A 278 27.93 12.31 -2.72
N PHE A 279 27.98 12.82 -3.94
CA PHE A 279 27.17 12.33 -5.07
C PHE A 279 27.90 11.29 -5.92
N GLN A 280 29.23 11.19 -5.82
CA GLN A 280 30.00 10.20 -6.58
C GLN A 280 29.64 8.76 -6.16
N ASN A 281 29.19 8.57 -4.91
CA ASN A 281 28.76 7.27 -4.39
C ASN A 281 27.55 6.67 -5.13
N GLU A 282 26.76 7.49 -5.83
CA GLU A 282 25.57 7.06 -6.60
C GLU A 282 25.85 6.91 -8.11
N ALA A 283 27.07 7.22 -8.55
CA ALA A 283 27.50 7.02 -9.94
C ALA A 283 27.46 5.52 -10.28
N PRO A 284 27.03 5.13 -11.49
CA PRO A 284 26.83 5.94 -12.69
C PRO A 284 25.38 6.44 -12.92
N TRP A 285 24.53 6.54 -11.88
CA TRP A 285 23.13 7.00 -11.96
C TRP A 285 22.30 6.34 -13.07
N PHE A 286 22.27 5.01 -13.11
CA PHE A 286 21.52 4.24 -14.10
C PHE A 286 20.08 4.72 -14.36
N PRO A 287 19.27 5.13 -13.35
CA PRO A 287 17.93 5.65 -13.60
C PRO A 287 17.93 6.86 -14.54
N ALA A 288 18.86 7.80 -14.36
CA ALA A 288 18.97 8.97 -15.22
C ALA A 288 19.39 8.59 -16.65
N GLN A 289 20.28 7.59 -16.79
CA GLN A 289 20.68 7.08 -18.10
C GLN A 289 19.51 6.41 -18.84
N TYR A 290 18.72 5.58 -18.15
CA TYR A 290 17.54 4.93 -18.75
C TYR A 290 16.54 5.95 -19.28
N GLU A 291 16.33 7.04 -18.55
CA GLU A 291 15.49 8.14 -18.99
C GLU A 291 16.07 8.82 -20.25
N LEU A 292 17.36 9.12 -20.29
CA LEU A 292 18.00 9.66 -21.50
C LEU A 292 17.87 8.72 -22.71
N TYR A 293 18.01 7.40 -22.52
CA TYR A 293 17.78 6.44 -23.59
C TYR A 293 16.33 6.45 -24.08
N ALA A 294 15.37 6.59 -23.17
CA ALA A 294 13.95 6.67 -23.51
C ALA A 294 13.60 7.90 -24.36
N LEU A 295 14.39 8.98 -24.32
CA LEU A 295 14.20 10.17 -25.14
C LEU A 295 14.13 9.84 -26.64
N SER A 296 14.98 8.92 -27.11
CA SER A 296 15.07 8.49 -28.52
C SER A 296 13.81 7.75 -29.01
N ALA A 297 13.00 7.20 -28.10
CA ALA A 297 11.79 6.46 -28.44
C ALA A 297 10.58 7.35 -28.73
N TYR A 298 10.61 8.62 -28.30
CA TYR A 298 9.49 9.55 -28.46
C TYR A 298 9.66 10.45 -29.69
N LYS A 299 8.68 10.45 -30.59
CA LYS A 299 8.69 11.23 -31.85
C LYS A 299 8.18 12.67 -31.73
N VAL A 300 7.86 13.23 -30.55
CA VAL A 300 7.16 14.53 -30.48
C VAL A 300 7.76 15.47 -29.43
N ARG A 301 7.96 16.75 -29.82
CA ARG A 301 8.51 17.87 -29.01
C ARG A 301 7.84 18.03 -27.64
N VAL A 302 6.52 17.86 -27.56
CA VAL A 302 5.78 17.97 -26.29
C VAL A 302 6.23 16.91 -25.29
N PHE A 303 6.61 15.70 -25.75
CA PHE A 303 7.20 14.70 -24.88
C PHE A 303 8.62 15.08 -24.49
N HIS A 304 9.47 15.55 -25.39
CA HIS A 304 10.82 16.01 -25.02
C HIS A 304 10.78 17.12 -23.96
N CYS A 305 9.92 18.13 -24.08
CA CYS A 305 9.79 19.19 -23.07
C CYS A 305 9.07 18.74 -21.78
N LYS A 306 7.97 17.96 -21.87
CA LYS A 306 7.31 17.38 -20.68
C LYS A 306 8.23 16.39 -19.95
N PHE A 307 9.20 15.78 -20.65
CA PHE A 307 10.20 14.88 -20.09
C PHE A 307 11.25 15.63 -19.26
N PHE A 308 11.84 16.69 -19.82
CA PHE A 308 12.76 17.56 -19.07
C PHE A 308 12.09 18.33 -17.93
N SER A 309 10.76 18.52 -17.97
CA SER A 309 10.02 19.27 -16.95
C SER A 309 9.27 18.41 -15.93
N ARG A 310 9.34 17.06 -16.01
CA ARG A 310 8.74 16.17 -15.01
C ARG A 310 9.50 16.30 -13.68
N PRO A 311 8.90 16.86 -12.63
CA PRO A 311 9.49 16.85 -11.31
C PRO A 311 8.87 15.67 -10.58
N ARG A 312 9.52 14.50 -10.52
CA ARG A 312 9.17 13.52 -9.47
C ARG A 312 10.20 12.43 -9.19
N THR A 313 10.34 12.25 -7.88
CA THR A 313 10.93 11.17 -7.09
C THR A 313 12.44 10.97 -7.21
N GLY A 314 13.17 11.64 -6.32
CA GLY A 314 14.27 10.98 -5.62
C GLY A 314 15.69 11.30 -6.05
N LEU A 315 15.91 12.10 -7.10
CA LEU A 315 17.25 12.65 -7.37
C LEU A 315 17.17 14.09 -7.86
N ASN A 316 18.03 14.91 -7.28
CA ASN A 316 18.22 16.34 -7.49
C ASN A 316 18.83 16.64 -8.87
N ILE A 317 18.30 16.07 -9.95
CA ILE A 317 18.80 16.24 -11.33
C ILE A 317 18.52 17.66 -11.85
N TYR A 318 17.53 18.34 -11.28
CA TYR A 318 17.20 19.75 -11.61
C TYR A 318 18.35 20.73 -11.31
N ILE A 319 19.25 20.40 -10.38
CA ILE A 319 20.44 21.22 -10.07
C ILE A 319 21.56 20.94 -11.09
N TYR A 320 21.68 19.70 -11.60
CA TYR A 320 22.75 19.31 -12.52
C TYR A 320 22.61 19.91 -13.92
N ILE A 321 21.39 19.99 -14.48
CA ILE A 321 21.21 20.50 -15.86
C ILE A 321 21.29 22.05 -15.91
N GLN A 322 20.86 22.75 -14.86
CA GLN A 322 20.97 24.22 -14.77
C GLN A 322 22.43 24.70 -14.59
N GLY A 323 23.28 23.93 -13.93
CA GLY A 323 24.70 24.25 -13.75
C GLY A 323 25.51 24.14 -15.05
N VAL A 324 25.28 23.09 -15.84
CA VAL A 324 26.00 22.86 -17.10
C VAL A 324 25.55 23.84 -18.20
N SER A 325 24.25 24.18 -18.26
CA SER A 325 23.71 25.12 -19.27
C SER A 325 24.20 26.57 -19.11
N LYS A 326 24.65 26.98 -17.91
CA LYS A 326 25.22 28.31 -17.69
C LYS A 326 26.71 28.39 -18.06
N LYS A 327 27.49 27.30 -17.92
CA LYS A 327 28.92 27.27 -18.29
C LYS A 327 29.17 27.04 -19.78
N VAL A 328 28.32 26.25 -20.47
CA VAL A 328 28.46 26.01 -21.92
C VAL A 328 28.05 27.24 -22.77
N ARG A 329 27.37 28.23 -22.17
CA ARG A 329 27.05 29.50 -22.83
C ARG A 329 28.17 30.55 -22.75
N GLN A 330 29.32 30.20 -22.17
CA GLN A 330 30.52 31.04 -22.07
C GLN A 330 31.72 30.45 -22.83
N PHE A 331 31.50 29.47 -23.73
CA PHE A 331 32.48 29.04 -24.72
C PHE A 331 31.92 29.18 -26.13
#